data_AF-A0A975A611-F1
#
_entry.id   AF-A0A975A611-F1
#
_cell.length_a   1.000
_cell.length_b   1.000
_cell.length_c   1.000
_cell.angle_alpha   90.00
_cell.angle_beta   90.00
_cell.angle_gamma   90.00
#
_symmetry.space_group_name_H-M   'P 1'
#
loop_
_entity.id
_entity.type
_entity.pdbx_description
1 polymer ?
#
loop_
_entity_poly.entity_id
_entity_poly.type
_entity_poly.pdbx_seq_one_letter_code
_entity_poly.pdbx_strand_id
1 'polypeptide(L)'
;MTSLAEQDLDQLGGRLSILTRQKRDHERLDRLLHRLGRSAPGEEEDATLHAIARLVFPHAFAEESVLWPEARRVLPDGEALTLQVEREHQEVNELWTSLERLPSGSPDRREVLTRLAAVLREDVRDEEDELLPRLQDAVDTRRLQVLGVAWEAVRRTAPTRPHPVVSRRPPGNALAAVPLTVLDRSRDLLDAGARRFPRAHEPASRASRGLARAAGRVERAGVLRRGEHPSTHRD
;
A
#
# COMPACT_ATOMS: atom_id res chain seq x y z
N MET A 1 11.92 15.02 18.13
CA MET A 1 11.36 13.69 18.40
C MET A 1 12.28 12.68 17.74
N THR A 2 12.42 11.48 18.29
CA THR A 2 13.33 10.46 17.73
C THR A 2 12.62 9.71 16.60
N SER A 3 13.30 9.54 15.46
CA SER A 3 12.76 8.80 14.31
C SER A 3 12.38 7.38 14.73
N LEU A 4 11.26 6.88 14.23
CA LEU A 4 10.79 5.50 14.45
C LEU A 4 11.87 4.47 14.06
N ALA A 5 12.65 4.77 13.02
CA ALA A 5 13.76 3.95 12.52
C ALA A 5 14.82 3.65 13.59
N GLU A 6 15.00 4.55 14.55
CA GLU A 6 16.04 4.47 15.59
C GLU A 6 15.56 3.80 16.88
N GLN A 7 14.25 3.60 17.04
CA GLN A 7 13.65 3.10 18.27
C GLN A 7 13.56 1.56 18.32
N ASP A 8 13.73 0.98 19.51
CA ASP A 8 13.60 -0.45 19.75
C ASP A 8 12.14 -0.90 20.01
N LEU A 9 11.96 -2.21 20.21
CA LEU A 9 10.64 -2.81 20.41
C LEU A 9 9.89 -2.25 21.65
N ASP A 10 10.61 -1.95 22.72
CA ASP A 10 10.01 -1.53 23.98
C ASP A 10 9.62 -0.05 23.88
N GLN A 11 10.49 0.78 23.29
CA GLN A 11 10.19 2.18 22.96
C GLN A 11 8.95 2.32 22.08
N LEU A 12 8.79 1.42 21.10
CA LEU A 12 7.65 1.41 20.18
C LEU A 12 6.36 0.84 20.80
N GLY A 13 6.33 0.48 22.08
CA GLY A 13 5.13 -0.02 22.76
C GLY A 13 4.86 -1.52 22.58
N GLY A 14 5.87 -2.29 22.20
CA GLY A 14 5.83 -3.74 22.10
C GLY A 14 5.20 -4.28 20.81
N ARG A 15 5.22 -5.61 20.66
CA ARG A 15 4.90 -6.34 19.41
C ARG A 15 3.53 -6.06 18.81
N LEU A 16 2.55 -5.65 19.62
CA LEU A 16 1.19 -5.39 19.18
C LEU A 16 1.00 -3.95 18.68
N SER A 17 1.90 -3.04 19.04
CA SER A 17 1.84 -1.63 18.67
C SER A 17 1.80 -1.43 17.16
N ILE A 18 0.99 -0.46 16.72
CA ILE A 18 0.97 -0.02 15.32
C ILE A 18 2.37 0.45 14.86
N LEU A 19 3.12 1.14 15.72
CA LEU A 19 4.46 1.65 15.42
C LEU A 19 5.45 0.51 15.09
N THR A 20 5.42 -0.56 15.88
CA THR A 20 6.23 -1.76 15.61
C THR A 20 5.83 -2.44 14.30
N ARG A 21 4.54 -2.41 13.95
CA ARG A 21 4.03 -3.03 12.71
C ARG A 21 4.42 -2.22 11.48
N GLN A 22 4.28 -0.89 11.53
CA GLN A 22 4.73 0.03 10.49
C GLN A 22 6.23 -0.17 10.21
N LYS A 23 7.07 -0.04 11.25
CA LYS A 23 8.52 -0.23 11.13
C LYS A 23 8.90 -1.53 10.43
N ARG A 24 8.25 -2.64 10.80
CA ARG A 24 8.53 -3.95 10.20
C ARG A 24 8.17 -4.01 8.72
N ASP A 25 7.05 -3.40 8.32
CA ASP A 25 6.66 -3.33 6.92
C ASP A 25 7.59 -2.36 6.17
N HIS A 26 8.03 -1.24 6.76
CA HIS A 26 9.01 -0.31 6.17
C HIS A 26 10.39 -0.96 5.94
N GLU A 27 10.94 -1.65 6.94
CA GLU A 27 12.19 -2.40 6.82
C GLU A 27 12.08 -3.49 5.74
N ARG A 28 10.89 -4.09 5.58
CA ARG A 28 10.65 -5.08 4.52
C ARG A 28 10.55 -4.41 3.15
N LEU A 29 9.90 -3.26 3.05
CA LEU A 29 9.80 -2.48 1.84
C LEU A 29 11.19 -2.05 1.36
N ASP A 30 12.03 -1.54 2.26
CA ASP A 30 13.41 -1.16 1.96
C ASP A 30 14.20 -2.32 1.33
N ARG A 31 14.13 -3.52 1.92
CA ARG A 31 14.78 -4.72 1.34
C ARG A 31 14.25 -5.06 -0.06
N LEU A 32 12.94 -4.89 -0.29
CA LEU A 32 12.34 -5.14 -1.60
C LEU A 32 12.75 -4.08 -2.63
N LEU A 33 12.84 -2.81 -2.25
CA LEU A 33 13.31 -1.72 -3.11
C LEU A 33 14.79 -1.90 -3.48
N HIS A 34 15.61 -2.33 -2.53
CA HIS A 34 17.00 -2.71 -2.81
C HIS A 34 17.09 -3.88 -3.80
N ARG A 35 16.24 -4.90 -3.64
CA ARG A 35 16.17 -6.01 -4.59
C ARG A 35 15.72 -5.53 -5.98
N LEU A 36 14.71 -4.66 -6.04
CA LEU A 36 14.19 -4.12 -7.29
C LEU A 36 15.28 -3.38 -8.06
N GLY A 37 16.04 -2.51 -7.38
CA GLY A 37 17.14 -1.76 -7.99
C GLY A 37 18.31 -2.60 -8.51
N ARG A 38 18.39 -3.88 -8.08
CA ARG A 38 19.40 -4.85 -8.55
C ARG A 38 18.87 -5.82 -9.59
N SER A 39 17.57 -5.85 -9.82
CA SER A 39 16.92 -6.80 -10.71
C SER A 39 17.18 -6.41 -12.17
N ALA A 40 17.53 -7.38 -13.01
CA ALA A 40 17.50 -7.18 -14.45
C ALA A 40 16.03 -7.15 -14.93
N PRO A 41 15.73 -6.46 -16.05
CA PRO A 41 14.40 -6.50 -16.62
C PRO A 41 13.95 -7.94 -16.91
N GLY A 42 12.74 -8.27 -16.48
CA GLY A 42 12.13 -9.58 -16.71
C GLY A 42 11.49 -10.16 -15.46
N GLU A 43 11.52 -11.47 -15.32
CA GLU A 43 10.75 -12.21 -14.32
C GLU A 43 11.10 -11.83 -12.87
N GLU A 44 12.37 -11.54 -12.56
CA GLU A 44 12.77 -11.16 -11.20
C GLU A 44 12.28 -9.77 -10.81
N GLU A 45 12.34 -8.80 -11.73
CA GLU A 45 11.79 -7.46 -11.55
C GLU A 45 10.27 -7.55 -11.31
N ASP A 46 9.55 -8.32 -12.14
CA ASP A 46 8.11 -8.54 -12.00
C ASP A 46 7.76 -9.25 -10.68
N ALA A 47 8.55 -10.25 -10.27
CA ALA A 47 8.34 -10.92 -9.00
C ALA A 47 8.55 -10.00 -7.80
N THR A 48 9.56 -9.12 -7.88
CA THR A 48 9.86 -8.14 -6.83
C THR A 48 8.79 -7.06 -6.76
N LEU A 49 8.32 -6.55 -7.91
CA LEU A 49 7.18 -5.63 -7.98
C LEU A 49 5.93 -6.24 -7.36
N HIS A 50 5.59 -7.49 -7.70
CA HIS A 50 4.43 -8.14 -7.07
C HIS A 50 4.60 -8.28 -5.55
N ALA A 51 5.81 -8.50 -5.05
CA ALA A 51 6.06 -8.55 -3.61
C ALA A 51 5.89 -7.17 -2.95
N ILE A 52 6.30 -6.10 -3.63
CA ILE A 52 6.09 -4.71 -3.17
C ILE A 52 4.60 -4.38 -3.15
N ALA A 53 3.84 -4.67 -4.23
CA ALA A 53 2.39 -4.45 -4.26
C ALA A 53 1.66 -5.10 -3.09
N ARG A 54 1.94 -6.39 -2.84
CA ARG A 54 1.31 -7.15 -1.74
C ARG A 54 1.69 -6.65 -0.35
N LEU A 55 2.70 -5.80 -0.23
CA LEU A 55 3.08 -5.13 1.00
C LEU A 55 2.42 -3.75 1.09
N VAL A 56 2.67 -2.90 0.08
CA VAL A 56 2.30 -1.48 0.07
C VAL A 56 0.79 -1.27 0.05
N PHE A 57 0.04 -1.94 -0.83
CA PHE A 57 -1.41 -1.63 -0.94
C PHE A 57 -2.22 -2.03 0.28
N PRO A 58 -2.01 -3.20 0.91
CA PRO A 58 -2.66 -3.52 2.18
C PRO A 58 -2.24 -2.60 3.33
N HIS A 59 -0.97 -2.20 3.37
CA HIS A 59 -0.38 -1.32 4.38
C HIS A 59 -1.03 0.06 4.31
N ALA A 60 -0.96 0.71 3.14
CA ALA A 60 -1.62 1.97 2.85
C ALA A 60 -3.12 1.91 3.21
N PHE A 61 -3.85 0.93 2.69
CA PHE A 61 -5.29 0.80 2.98
C PHE A 61 -5.61 0.74 4.49
N ALA A 62 -4.77 0.07 5.27
CA ALA A 62 -4.94 -0.05 6.71
C ALA A 62 -4.60 1.26 7.45
N GLU A 63 -3.66 2.06 6.96
CA GLU A 63 -3.38 3.40 7.49
C GLU A 63 -4.57 4.32 7.32
N GLU A 64 -5.11 4.38 6.10
CA GLU A 64 -6.23 5.28 5.79
C GLU A 64 -7.49 4.90 6.57
N SER A 65 -7.66 3.61 6.86
CA SER A 65 -8.80 3.07 7.60
C SER A 65 -8.65 3.20 9.13
N VAL A 66 -7.43 3.24 9.67
CA VAL A 66 -7.16 3.12 11.11
C VAL A 66 -6.23 4.21 11.64
N LEU A 67 -5.06 4.39 11.01
CA LEU A 67 -4.04 5.34 11.44
C LEU A 67 -4.50 6.79 11.24
N TRP A 68 -4.92 7.15 10.03
CA TRP A 68 -5.25 8.54 9.68
C TRP A 68 -6.45 9.09 10.48
N PRO A 69 -7.56 8.35 10.69
CA PRO A 69 -8.64 8.82 11.53
C PRO A 69 -8.19 9.12 12.96
N GLU A 70 -7.26 8.33 13.49
CA GLU A 70 -6.69 8.58 14.81
C GLU A 70 -5.77 9.79 14.81
N ALA A 71 -4.84 9.89 13.85
CA ALA A 71 -3.92 11.03 13.72
C ALA A 71 -4.68 12.35 13.63
N ARG A 72 -5.73 12.43 12.79
CA ARG A 72 -6.61 13.61 12.66
C ARG A 72 -7.35 13.95 13.96
N ARG A 73 -7.63 12.95 14.79
CA ARG A 73 -8.36 13.12 16.06
C ARG A 73 -7.45 13.64 17.17
N VAL A 74 -6.19 13.23 17.20
CA VAL A 74 -5.27 13.49 18.34
C VAL A 74 -4.22 14.55 18.05
N LEU A 75 -3.91 14.82 16.78
CA LEU A 75 -2.91 15.81 16.37
C LEU A 75 -3.59 17.10 15.88
N PRO A 76 -3.16 18.28 16.35
CA PRO A 76 -3.71 19.57 15.88
C PRO A 76 -3.59 19.78 14.37
N ASP A 77 -2.53 19.25 13.75
CA ASP A 77 -2.23 19.32 12.32
C ASP A 77 -2.42 17.99 11.60
N GLY A 78 -3.16 17.05 12.20
CA GLY A 78 -3.36 15.71 11.64
C GLY A 78 -4.01 15.69 10.26
N GLU A 79 -4.90 16.64 9.94
CA GLU A 79 -5.46 16.75 8.57
C GLU A 79 -4.38 17.10 7.55
N ALA A 80 -3.48 18.05 7.86
CA ALA A 80 -2.41 18.45 6.96
C ALA A 80 -1.38 17.33 6.77
N LEU A 81 -0.97 16.67 7.86
CA LEU A 81 -0.03 15.55 7.82
C LEU A 81 -0.58 14.39 6.96
N THR A 82 -1.83 13.98 7.21
CA THR A 82 -2.43 12.87 6.46
C THR A 82 -2.73 13.23 5.00
N LEU A 83 -3.00 14.50 4.68
CA LEU A 83 -3.18 14.95 3.29
C LEU A 83 -1.87 14.90 2.48
N GLN A 84 -0.72 15.08 3.11
CA GLN A 84 0.58 14.92 2.45
C GLN A 84 0.79 13.45 2.03
N VAL A 85 0.66 12.53 2.98
CA VAL A 85 0.76 11.07 2.74
C VAL A 85 -0.28 10.60 1.71
N GLU A 86 -1.50 11.16 1.73
CA GLU A 86 -2.52 10.85 0.73
C GLU A 86 -2.09 11.17 -0.71
N ARG A 87 -1.34 12.27 -0.92
CA ARG A 87 -0.83 12.64 -2.25
C ARG A 87 0.24 11.67 -2.73
N GLU A 88 1.13 11.24 -1.83
CA GLU A 88 2.17 10.26 -2.14
C GLU A 88 1.56 8.89 -2.48
N HIS A 89 0.58 8.44 -1.68
CA HIS A 89 -0.20 7.24 -1.98
C HIS A 89 -0.89 7.33 -3.35
N GLN A 90 -1.46 8.49 -3.69
CA GLN A 90 -2.08 8.69 -5.00
C GLN A 90 -1.04 8.59 -6.13
N GLU A 91 0.12 9.21 -5.98
CA GLU A 91 1.21 9.11 -6.96
C GLU A 91 1.69 7.65 -7.13
N VAL A 92 1.85 6.90 -6.04
CA VAL A 92 2.19 5.47 -6.08
C VAL A 92 1.16 4.69 -6.91
N ASN A 93 -0.14 4.94 -6.71
CA ASN A 93 -1.19 4.28 -7.50
C ASN A 93 -1.07 4.58 -9.01
N GLU A 94 -0.79 5.83 -9.37
CA GLU A 94 -0.66 6.27 -10.77
C GLU A 94 0.56 5.66 -11.46
N LEU A 95 1.71 5.66 -10.76
CA LEU A 95 2.93 5.02 -11.22
C LEU A 95 2.72 3.52 -11.40
N TRP A 96 2.07 2.85 -10.43
CA TRP A 96 1.79 1.42 -10.50
C TRP A 96 0.89 1.06 -11.68
N THR A 97 -0.18 1.82 -11.88
CA THR A 97 -1.10 1.62 -13.01
C THR A 97 -0.38 1.83 -14.34
N SER A 98 0.61 2.72 -14.39
CA SER A 98 1.44 2.93 -15.57
C SER A 98 2.37 1.75 -15.85
N LEU A 99 2.98 1.16 -14.81
CA LEU A 99 3.82 -0.04 -14.95
C LEU A 99 3.07 -1.23 -15.55
N GLU A 100 1.78 -1.42 -15.22
CA GLU A 100 0.97 -2.50 -15.79
C GLU A 100 0.82 -2.42 -17.32
N ARG A 101 1.03 -1.24 -17.91
CA ARG A 101 0.93 -1.01 -19.36
C ARG A 101 2.27 -1.00 -20.08
N LEU A 102 3.38 -0.90 -19.36
CA LEU A 102 4.71 -0.72 -19.94
C LEU A 102 5.43 -2.07 -20.10
N PRO A 103 5.98 -2.36 -21.30
CA PRO A 103 6.69 -3.61 -21.54
C PRO A 103 7.97 -3.69 -20.71
N SER A 104 8.33 -4.91 -20.31
CA SER A 104 9.59 -5.15 -19.61
C SER A 104 10.78 -4.68 -20.44
N GLY A 105 11.74 -4.01 -19.79
CA GLY A 105 12.96 -3.51 -20.41
C GLY A 105 12.84 -2.19 -21.18
N SER A 106 11.66 -1.56 -21.27
CA SER A 106 11.56 -0.24 -21.89
C SER A 106 12.22 0.87 -21.04
N PRO A 107 12.79 1.92 -21.68
CA PRO A 107 13.31 3.08 -20.96
C PRO A 107 12.26 3.74 -20.05
N ASP A 108 11.04 3.92 -20.55
CA ASP A 108 9.92 4.51 -19.80
C ASP A 108 9.60 3.72 -18.54
N ARG A 109 9.64 2.38 -18.61
CA ARG A 109 9.41 1.52 -17.45
C ARG A 109 10.47 1.75 -16.38
N ARG A 110 11.73 1.88 -16.77
CA ARG A 110 12.84 2.15 -15.84
C ARG A 110 12.69 3.51 -15.15
N GLU A 111 12.25 4.53 -15.87
CA GLU A 111 11.95 5.84 -15.29
C GLU A 111 10.83 5.76 -14.25
N VAL A 112 9.70 5.11 -14.61
CA VAL A 112 8.57 4.93 -13.69
C VAL A 112 8.98 4.12 -12.46
N LEU A 113 9.79 3.07 -12.61
CA LEU A 113 10.32 2.30 -11.48
C LEU A 113 11.20 3.14 -10.57
N THR A 114 12.01 4.02 -11.15
CA THR A 114 12.91 4.91 -10.40
C THR A 114 12.10 5.91 -9.58
N ARG A 115 11.07 6.54 -10.19
CA ARG A 115 10.17 7.46 -9.47
C ARG A 115 9.36 6.73 -8.40
N LEU A 116 8.81 5.55 -8.70
CA LEU A 116 8.08 4.74 -7.72
C LEU A 116 8.95 4.42 -6.49
N ALA A 117 10.19 4.01 -6.71
CA ALA A 117 11.11 3.70 -5.61
C ALA A 117 11.57 4.96 -4.84
N ALA A 118 11.51 6.15 -5.44
CA ALA A 118 11.77 7.41 -4.75
C ALA A 118 10.58 7.79 -3.87
N VAL A 119 9.36 7.82 -4.43
CA VAL A 119 8.14 8.18 -3.69
C VAL A 119 7.91 7.24 -2.51
N LEU A 120 8.09 5.93 -2.68
CA LEU A 120 7.95 4.97 -1.57
C LEU A 120 9.00 5.17 -0.46
N ARG A 121 10.15 5.75 -0.75
CA ARG A 121 11.15 6.09 0.28
C ARG A 121 10.84 7.41 0.95
N GLU A 122 10.37 8.39 0.18
CA GLU A 122 9.90 9.69 0.68
C GLU A 122 8.76 9.47 1.69
N ASP A 123 7.73 8.72 1.31
CA ASP A 123 6.58 8.31 2.13
C ASP A 123 7.01 7.66 3.46
N VAL A 124 7.86 6.62 3.41
CA VAL A 124 8.40 5.97 4.63
C VAL A 124 9.13 6.96 5.53
N ARG A 125 9.92 7.90 4.97
CA ARG A 125 10.65 8.88 5.79
C ARG A 125 9.71 9.88 6.44
N ASP A 126 8.73 10.38 5.70
CA ASP A 126 7.72 11.30 6.24
C ASP A 126 6.91 10.62 7.35
N GLU A 127 6.59 9.33 7.20
CA GLU A 127 5.96 8.55 8.27
C GLU A 127 6.86 8.37 9.50
N GLU A 128 8.08 7.88 9.30
CA GLU A 128 9.00 7.49 10.38
C GLU A 128 9.59 8.69 11.15
N ASP A 129 9.73 9.83 10.49
CA ASP A 129 10.35 11.02 11.08
C ASP A 129 9.31 12.01 11.63
N GLU A 130 8.11 12.06 11.04
CA GLU A 130 7.10 13.06 11.38
C GLU A 130 5.80 12.45 11.91
N LEU A 131 5.05 11.70 11.10
CA LEU A 131 3.68 11.28 11.45
C LEU A 131 3.66 10.33 12.66
N LEU A 132 4.44 9.25 12.61
CA LEU A 132 4.38 8.19 13.61
C LEU A 132 4.99 8.59 14.95
N PRO A 133 6.12 9.33 15.03
CA PRO A 133 6.57 9.90 16.29
C PRO A 133 5.53 10.83 16.91
N ARG A 134 4.82 11.64 16.12
CA ARG A 134 3.82 12.58 16.64
C ARG A 134 2.63 11.85 17.23
N LEU A 135 2.19 10.78 16.56
CA LEU A 135 1.18 9.90 17.12
C LEU A 135 1.67 9.26 18.43
N GLN A 136 2.90 8.76 18.47
CA GLN A 136 3.49 8.15 19.66
C GLN A 136 3.46 9.08 20.88
N ASP A 137 3.76 10.35 20.69
CA ASP A 137 3.72 11.36 21.77
C ASP A 137 2.30 11.73 22.20
N ALA A 138 1.31 11.57 21.32
CA ALA A 138 -0.08 11.98 21.54
C ALA A 138 -0.96 10.92 22.21
N VAL A 139 -0.56 9.65 22.22
CA VAL A 139 -1.37 8.55 22.77
C VAL A 139 -0.58 7.61 23.66
N ASP A 140 -1.26 6.93 24.59
CA ASP A 140 -0.60 5.94 25.45
C ASP A 140 -0.28 4.62 24.71
N THR A 141 0.61 3.82 25.31
CA THR A 141 1.02 2.52 24.77
C THR A 141 -0.14 1.56 24.53
N ARG A 142 -1.17 1.58 25.39
CA ARG A 142 -2.34 0.71 25.23
C ARG A 142 -3.11 1.09 23.98
N ARG A 143 -3.25 2.39 23.68
CA ARG A 143 -3.89 2.87 22.47
C ARG A 143 -3.09 2.48 21.22
N LEU A 144 -1.77 2.61 21.24
CA LEU A 144 -0.90 2.13 20.15
C LEU A 144 -1.08 0.63 19.84
N GLN A 145 -1.21 -0.19 20.88
CA GLN A 145 -1.46 -1.63 20.74
C GLN A 145 -2.85 -1.94 20.18
N VAL A 146 -3.89 -1.22 20.64
CA VAL A 146 -5.25 -1.36 20.10
C VAL A 146 -5.29 -0.98 18.62
N LEU A 147 -4.66 0.13 18.25
CA LEU A 147 -4.54 0.55 16.84
C LEU A 147 -3.79 -0.50 16.03
N GLY A 148 -2.70 -1.08 16.56
CA GLY A 148 -1.94 -2.09 15.83
C GLY A 148 -2.71 -3.39 15.60
N VAL A 149 -3.58 -3.80 16.54
CA VAL A 149 -4.49 -4.94 16.34
C VAL A 149 -5.54 -4.62 15.27
N ALA A 150 -6.16 -3.44 15.32
CA ALA A 150 -7.16 -3.02 14.35
C ALA A 150 -6.57 -2.89 12.94
N TRP A 151 -5.41 -2.24 12.82
CA TRP A 151 -4.66 -2.07 11.58
C TRP A 151 -4.31 -3.42 10.95
N GLU A 152 -3.79 -4.38 11.75
CA GLU A 152 -3.48 -5.72 11.24
C GLU A 152 -4.73 -6.48 10.76
N ALA A 153 -5.86 -6.32 11.44
CA ALA A 153 -7.13 -6.92 11.01
C ALA A 153 -7.58 -6.36 9.66
N VAL A 154 -7.54 -5.03 9.49
CA VAL A 154 -7.89 -4.36 8.24
C VAL A 154 -6.94 -4.75 7.11
N ARG A 155 -5.63 -4.74 7.36
CA ARG A 155 -4.60 -5.14 6.39
C ARG A 155 -4.83 -6.54 5.85
N ARG A 156 -5.26 -7.48 6.70
CA ARG A 156 -5.57 -8.86 6.30
C ARG A 156 -6.81 -9.00 5.42
N THR A 157 -7.64 -7.98 5.32
CA THR A 157 -8.81 -7.96 4.45
C THR A 157 -8.67 -6.96 3.30
N ALA A 158 -7.55 -6.24 3.24
CA ALA A 158 -7.30 -5.22 2.22
C ALA A 158 -6.92 -5.85 0.86
N PRO A 159 -7.22 -5.15 -0.25
CA PRO A 159 -6.76 -5.51 -1.58
C PRO A 159 -5.23 -5.50 -1.68
N THR A 160 -4.67 -6.24 -2.64
CA THR A 160 -3.21 -6.38 -2.81
C THR A 160 -2.67 -5.66 -4.05
N ARG A 161 -3.52 -4.88 -4.74
CA ARG A 161 -3.22 -4.10 -5.94
C ARG A 161 -3.84 -2.70 -5.85
N PRO A 162 -3.42 -1.75 -6.71
CA PRO A 162 -3.97 -0.40 -6.67
C PRO A 162 -5.45 -0.43 -7.06
N HIS A 163 -6.28 0.18 -6.22
CA HIS A 163 -7.69 0.44 -6.49
C HIS A 163 -7.98 1.92 -6.25
N PRO A 164 -7.70 2.79 -7.23
CA PRO A 164 -7.78 4.24 -7.08
C PRO A 164 -9.21 4.74 -6.87
N VAL A 165 -10.21 3.94 -7.24
CA VAL A 165 -11.62 4.30 -7.10
C VAL A 165 -12.13 3.99 -5.71
N VAL A 166 -11.45 3.20 -4.87
CA VAL A 166 -11.94 2.93 -3.51
C VAL A 166 -11.64 4.14 -2.65
N SER A 167 -12.66 4.96 -2.34
CA SER A 167 -12.61 5.89 -1.20
C SER A 167 -12.13 5.10 0.03
N ARG A 168 -11.27 5.68 0.87
CA ARG A 168 -10.57 4.95 1.94
C ARG A 168 -10.95 5.39 3.36
N ARG A 169 -11.86 6.37 3.52
CA ARG A 169 -12.42 6.75 4.83
C ARG A 169 -13.59 5.86 5.32
N PRO A 170 -13.63 5.42 6.59
CA PRO A 170 -14.80 4.78 7.19
C PRO A 170 -16.08 5.65 7.11
N PRO A 171 -17.31 5.10 7.20
CA PRO A 171 -17.63 3.71 7.59
C PRO A 171 -17.95 2.76 6.42
N GLY A 172 -18.08 3.24 5.18
CA GLY A 172 -18.58 2.43 4.05
C GLY A 172 -17.56 1.54 3.34
N ASN A 173 -16.26 1.79 3.54
CA ASN A 173 -15.24 1.37 2.58
C ASN A 173 -14.61 -0.01 2.88
N ALA A 174 -14.62 -0.45 4.13
CA ALA A 174 -14.04 -1.74 4.51
C ALA A 174 -14.79 -2.95 3.90
N LEU A 175 -16.12 -2.87 3.76
CA LEU A 175 -16.93 -3.92 3.12
C LEU A 175 -16.89 -3.83 1.59
N ALA A 176 -16.79 -2.63 1.03
CA ALA A 176 -16.72 -2.41 -0.41
C ALA A 176 -15.40 -2.92 -1.02
N ALA A 177 -14.34 -3.03 -0.22
CA ALA A 177 -13.06 -3.61 -0.60
C ALA A 177 -13.08 -5.16 -0.66
N VAL A 178 -14.02 -5.84 0.01
CA VAL A 178 -14.03 -7.32 0.12
C VAL A 178 -14.08 -8.02 -1.25
N PRO A 179 -14.93 -7.63 -2.21
CA PRO A 179 -14.92 -8.22 -3.54
C PRO A 179 -13.58 -8.01 -4.28
N LEU A 180 -12.94 -6.84 -4.11
CA LEU A 180 -11.65 -6.53 -4.72
C LEU A 180 -10.54 -7.40 -4.11
N THR A 181 -10.52 -7.55 -2.77
CA THR A 181 -9.59 -8.44 -2.07
C THR A 181 -9.66 -9.88 -2.57
N VAL A 182 -10.87 -10.41 -2.79
CA VAL A 182 -11.03 -11.78 -3.32
C VAL A 182 -10.46 -11.90 -4.74
N LEU A 183 -10.74 -10.92 -5.61
CA LEU A 183 -10.23 -10.89 -6.98
C LEU A 183 -8.70 -10.80 -7.00
N ASP A 184 -8.14 -9.92 -6.18
CA ASP A 184 -6.70 -9.69 -6.07
C ASP A 184 -5.93 -10.89 -5.53
N ARG A 185 -6.43 -11.51 -4.46
CA ARG A 185 -5.78 -12.72 -3.93
C ARG A 185 -5.87 -13.89 -4.90
N SER A 186 -6.93 -13.96 -5.68
CA SER A 186 -7.05 -14.95 -6.76
C SER A 186 -6.01 -14.69 -7.86
N ARG A 187 -5.79 -13.42 -8.24
CA ARG A 187 -4.71 -13.02 -9.15
C ARG A 187 -3.34 -13.39 -8.59
N ASP A 188 -3.08 -13.15 -7.31
CA ASP A 188 -1.81 -13.51 -6.66
C ASP A 188 -1.48 -15.00 -6.76
N LEU A 189 -2.49 -15.86 -6.57
CA LEU A 189 -2.34 -17.30 -6.71
C LEU A 189 -2.05 -17.71 -8.17
N LEU A 190 -2.74 -17.10 -9.13
CA LEU A 190 -2.51 -17.35 -10.55
C LEU A 190 -1.11 -16.89 -10.97
N ASP A 191 -0.69 -15.69 -10.59
CA ASP A 191 0.62 -15.14 -10.92
C ASP A 191 1.74 -15.98 -10.26
N ALA A 192 1.52 -16.49 -9.04
CA ALA A 192 2.45 -17.40 -8.38
C ALA A 192 2.52 -18.78 -9.07
N GLY A 193 1.37 -19.32 -9.48
CA GLY A 193 1.29 -20.57 -10.25
C GLY A 193 1.97 -20.46 -11.61
N ALA A 194 1.77 -19.34 -12.32
CA ALA A 194 2.37 -19.06 -13.62
C ALA A 194 3.91 -19.07 -13.58
N ARG A 195 4.50 -18.56 -12.49
CA ARG A 195 5.95 -18.59 -12.23
C ARG A 195 6.45 -19.99 -11.86
N ARG A 196 5.65 -20.77 -11.11
CA ARG A 196 6.06 -22.10 -10.65
C ARG A 196 5.97 -23.18 -11.72
N PHE A 197 5.03 -23.04 -12.67
CA PHE A 197 4.74 -24.06 -13.67
C PHE A 197 4.71 -23.46 -15.10
N PRO A 198 5.81 -23.56 -15.88
CA PRO A 198 5.91 -22.94 -17.19
C PRO A 198 4.79 -23.33 -18.18
N ARG A 199 4.31 -24.58 -18.10
CA ARG A 199 3.19 -25.07 -18.94
C ARG A 199 1.84 -24.41 -18.62
N ALA A 200 1.70 -23.85 -17.42
CA ALA A 200 0.50 -23.14 -16.98
C ALA A 200 0.62 -21.62 -17.13
N HIS A 201 1.75 -21.09 -17.62
CA HIS A 201 2.01 -19.66 -17.69
C HIS A 201 0.95 -18.91 -18.51
N GLU A 202 0.77 -19.28 -19.78
CA GLU A 202 -0.24 -18.67 -20.67
C GLU A 202 -1.68 -18.72 -20.13
N PRO A 203 -2.22 -19.89 -19.72
CA PRO A 203 -3.58 -19.95 -19.20
C PRO A 203 -3.75 -19.19 -17.87
N ALA A 204 -2.77 -19.24 -16.97
CA ALA A 204 -2.82 -18.49 -15.70
C ALA A 204 -2.74 -16.97 -15.92
N SER A 205 -1.85 -16.52 -16.79
CA SER A 205 -1.72 -15.10 -17.17
C SER A 205 -3.00 -14.58 -17.83
N ARG A 206 -3.66 -15.38 -18.67
CA ARG A 206 -4.95 -15.03 -19.28
C ARG A 206 -6.07 -14.92 -18.24
N ALA A 207 -6.14 -15.85 -17.30
CA ALA A 207 -7.09 -15.81 -16.21
C ALA A 207 -6.86 -14.59 -15.30
N SER A 208 -5.60 -14.29 -14.95
CA SER A 208 -5.22 -13.12 -14.15
C SER A 208 -5.66 -11.80 -14.81
N ARG A 209 -5.43 -11.65 -16.13
CA ARG A 209 -5.96 -10.51 -16.91
C ARG A 209 -7.50 -10.44 -16.92
N GLY A 210 -8.18 -11.58 -16.90
CA GLY A 210 -9.65 -11.65 -16.81
C GLY A 210 -10.16 -11.10 -15.48
N LEU A 211 -9.52 -11.48 -14.37
CA LEU A 211 -9.83 -10.97 -13.03
C LEU A 211 -9.53 -9.48 -12.89
N ALA A 212 -8.44 -8.98 -13.49
CA ALA A 212 -8.14 -7.55 -13.55
C ALA A 212 -9.27 -6.75 -14.20
N ARG A 213 -9.84 -7.25 -15.31
CA ARG A 213 -10.99 -6.62 -15.98
C ARG A 213 -12.25 -6.65 -15.12
N ALA A 214 -12.46 -7.71 -14.33
CA ALA A 214 -13.58 -7.81 -13.40
C ALA A 214 -13.45 -6.79 -12.26
N ALA A 215 -12.26 -6.65 -11.67
CA ALA A 215 -11.97 -5.64 -10.66
C ALA A 215 -12.28 -4.22 -11.18
N GLY A 216 -11.81 -3.88 -12.38
CA GLY A 216 -12.13 -2.60 -13.03
C GLY A 216 -13.62 -2.38 -13.36
N ARG A 217 -14.46 -3.43 -13.36
CA ARG A 217 -15.92 -3.27 -13.43
C ARG A 217 -16.53 -3.02 -12.06
N VAL A 218 -16.06 -3.72 -11.02
CA VAL A 218 -16.47 -3.50 -9.63
C VAL A 218 -16.20 -2.06 -9.21
N GLU A 219 -15.03 -1.52 -9.55
CA GLU A 219 -14.67 -0.11 -9.34
C GLU A 219 -15.65 0.85 -10.02
N ARG A 220 -16.04 0.57 -11.27
CA ARG A 220 -16.92 1.45 -12.06
C ARG A 220 -18.39 1.37 -11.68
N ALA A 221 -18.81 0.31 -10.98
CA ALA A 221 -20.21 0.02 -10.62
C ALA A 221 -20.78 0.92 -9.51
N GLY A 222 -20.02 1.91 -9.01
CA GLY A 222 -20.61 3.11 -8.40
C GLY A 222 -20.73 3.14 -6.87
N VAL A 223 -20.29 2.12 -6.14
CA VAL A 223 -20.27 2.16 -4.66
C VAL A 223 -19.00 2.85 -4.10
N LEU A 224 -18.01 3.13 -4.95
CA LEU A 224 -16.67 3.56 -4.55
C LEU A 224 -16.31 5.02 -4.97
N ARG A 225 -17.13 5.64 -5.82
CA ARG A 225 -16.77 6.74 -6.77
C ARG A 225 -16.34 8.13 -6.25
N ARG A 226 -15.95 8.36 -5.00
CA ARG A 226 -15.52 9.73 -4.59
C ARG A 226 -14.23 9.73 -3.75
N GLY A 227 -13.14 10.17 -4.37
CA GLY A 227 -12.04 10.84 -3.67
C GLY A 227 -12.54 12.15 -3.03
N GLU A 228 -11.83 12.61 -2.01
CA GLU A 228 -12.40 13.53 -1.01
C GLU A 228 -12.11 15.02 -1.25
N HIS A 229 -11.03 15.34 -1.97
CA HIS A 229 -10.64 16.73 -2.19
C HIS A 229 -10.68 17.07 -3.68
N PRO A 230 -11.29 18.21 -4.09
CA PRO A 230 -11.35 18.68 -5.48
C PRO A 230 -10.00 18.59 -6.23
N SER A 231 -8.89 18.77 -5.52
CA SER A 231 -7.53 18.73 -6.09
C SER A 231 -6.97 17.33 -6.37
N THR A 232 -7.63 16.25 -5.95
CA THR A 232 -7.23 14.87 -6.26
C THR A 232 -8.10 14.27 -7.38
N HIS A 233 -9.07 15.03 -7.90
CA HIS A 233 -9.80 14.67 -9.11
C HIS A 233 -9.04 15.12 -10.34
N ARG A 234 -8.99 14.27 -11.36
CA ARG A 234 -8.72 14.72 -12.74
C ARG A 234 -10.03 15.19 -13.37
N ASP A 235 -9.96 16.29 -14.11
CA ASP A 235 -10.98 16.74 -15.07
C ASP A 235 -11.28 15.66 -16.14
#